data_AF-A0A238XFG3-F1
#
_entry.id   AF-A0A238XFG3-F1
#
_cell.length_a   1.000
_cell.length_b   1.000
_cell.length_c   1.000
_cell.angle_alpha   90.00
_cell.angle_beta   90.00
_cell.angle_gamma   90.00
#
_symmetry.space_group_name_H-M   'P 1'
#
loop_
_entity.id
_entity.type
_entity.pdbx_description
1 polymer ?
#
loop_
_entity_poly.entity_id
_entity_poly.type
_entity_poly.pdbx_seq_one_letter_code
_entity_poly.pdbx_strand_id
1 'polypeptide(L)'
;MAERIESRLAEIRQQLAVLPKAEEPPPTSLQVLGRSTQERDWQQFLVYFLTPREAHGLDHAVLEHVLAALADREGLEYSFSRFEINDIKIAQEVSTSEGIPDVMLWVPEEWFMCWELKIEASEGQDQTVRYVNVDAFDGIDLDKSEIPSDGHHYVYLTPDEASPPAADDFVQVSWEWIASELQTFLAESYDAYPARTTAQLRDFIDTIRSELTVTDYQENQQEMVELYVKNYDIIADIEAAFNDAWSAFEETWGTRLAQTLDAAELVDDPDVPDEYAAVELEMNGDERRQWTFRQGKSDWSWMFPREWWWKLDEDRPVSNAIKPNARVGFLHRLERNQEDAVRDHTLIVYVRNAPSGHEDFYNGFADRFAEARNEIEATIAGTNFTVTGNKSNVLRGEYGIKTDGHGDFFEAYLAALARAIDEGVVSNPELIGTIDRLYKTTIDEDVAV
;
A
#
# COMPACT_ATOMS: atom_id res chain seq x y z
N MET A 1 -4.54 -31.61 11.30
CA MET A 1 -4.93 -30.46 10.45
C MET A 1 -4.22 -29.20 10.94
N ALA A 2 -4.35 -28.84 12.23
CA ALA A 2 -3.58 -27.78 12.88
C ALA A 2 -2.05 -27.92 12.67
N GLU A 3 -1.44 -29.07 12.97
CA GLU A 3 0.01 -29.29 12.74
C GLU A 3 0.44 -29.09 11.28
N ARG A 4 -0.45 -29.36 10.31
CA ARG A 4 -0.19 -29.16 8.87
C ARG A 4 -0.29 -27.69 8.48
N ILE A 5 -1.19 -26.93 9.10
CA ILE A 5 -1.33 -25.48 8.93
C ILE A 5 -0.16 -24.76 9.58
N GLU A 6 0.22 -25.13 10.81
CA GLU A 6 1.39 -24.60 11.50
C GLU A 6 2.68 -24.84 10.72
N SER A 7 2.89 -26.05 10.21
CA SER A 7 4.05 -26.36 9.37
C SER A 7 4.08 -25.53 8.08
N ARG A 8 2.92 -25.29 7.45
CA ARG A 8 2.81 -24.45 6.24
C ARG A 8 2.99 -22.97 6.54
N LEU A 9 2.47 -22.48 7.67
CA LEU A 9 2.68 -21.11 8.12
C LEU A 9 4.14 -20.87 8.53
N ALA A 10 4.79 -21.85 9.13
CA ALA A 10 6.22 -21.81 9.39
C ALA A 10 7.03 -21.76 8.08
N GLU A 11 6.63 -22.53 7.07
CA GLU A 11 7.22 -22.48 5.73
C GLU A 11 7.01 -21.12 5.06
N ILE A 12 5.79 -20.57 5.10
CA ILE A 12 5.49 -19.22 4.58
C ILE A 12 6.29 -18.18 5.34
N ARG A 13 6.33 -18.20 6.68
CA ARG A 13 7.13 -17.27 7.49
C ARG A 13 8.63 -17.39 7.18
N GLN A 14 9.13 -18.60 6.95
CA GLN A 14 10.50 -18.82 6.54
C GLN A 14 10.75 -18.24 5.14
N GLN A 15 9.85 -18.47 4.18
CA GLN A 15 9.93 -17.88 2.83
C GLN A 15 9.89 -16.35 2.92
N LEU A 16 9.01 -15.78 3.73
CA LEU A 16 8.85 -14.33 3.94
C LEU A 16 10.00 -13.70 4.73
N ALA A 17 10.68 -14.46 5.59
CA ALA A 17 11.87 -14.02 6.33
C ALA A 17 13.16 -14.20 5.51
N VAL A 18 13.12 -15.05 4.48
CA VAL A 18 14.19 -15.25 3.48
C VAL A 18 14.03 -14.28 2.31
N LEU A 19 12.81 -13.77 2.07
CA LEU A 19 12.64 -12.56 1.27
C LEU A 19 13.48 -11.46 1.95
N PRO A 20 14.51 -10.94 1.26
CA PRO A 20 15.32 -9.90 1.85
C PRO A 20 14.43 -8.67 2.07
N LYS A 21 14.70 -7.86 3.10
CA LYS A 21 14.30 -6.45 3.06
C LYS A 21 15.13 -5.80 1.96
N ALA A 22 14.74 -6.02 0.71
CA ALA A 22 15.46 -5.65 -0.52
C ALA A 22 16.98 -5.85 -0.44
N GLU A 23 17.46 -7.05 -0.80
CA GLU A 23 18.83 -7.19 -1.27
C GLU A 23 18.77 -7.09 -2.79
N GLU A 24 19.52 -6.12 -3.29
CA GLU A 24 19.75 -5.79 -4.70
C GLU A 24 19.96 -7.04 -5.56
N PRO A 25 19.40 -7.11 -6.79
CA PRO A 25 19.73 -8.18 -7.72
C PRO A 25 21.26 -8.25 -7.86
N PRO A 26 21.82 -9.45 -8.12
CA PRO A 26 23.26 -9.57 -8.30
C PRO A 26 23.71 -8.58 -9.36
N PRO A 27 24.78 -7.81 -9.10
CA PRO A 27 25.16 -6.71 -9.98
C PRO A 27 25.36 -7.23 -11.40
N THR A 28 24.85 -6.49 -12.38
CA THR A 28 25.02 -6.82 -13.80
C THR A 28 26.50 -6.83 -14.18
N SER A 29 26.82 -7.36 -15.35
CA SER A 29 28.21 -7.40 -15.82
C SER A 29 28.87 -6.01 -15.79
N LEU A 30 28.15 -4.95 -16.14
CA LEU A 30 28.67 -3.58 -16.13
C LEU A 30 28.80 -3.02 -14.70
N GLN A 31 27.89 -3.35 -13.79
CA GLN A 31 27.99 -2.96 -12.38
C GLN A 31 29.16 -3.64 -11.68
N VAL A 32 29.37 -4.94 -11.91
CA VAL A 32 30.53 -5.69 -11.39
C VAL A 32 31.85 -5.08 -11.85
N LEU A 33 31.90 -4.59 -13.10
CA LEU A 33 33.09 -3.98 -13.68
C LEU A 33 33.27 -2.50 -13.26
N GLY A 34 32.30 -1.90 -12.55
CA GLY A 34 32.31 -0.48 -12.19
C GLY A 34 32.19 0.42 -13.43
N ARG A 35 31.42 -0.02 -14.42
CA ARG A 35 31.26 0.60 -15.75
C ARG A 35 29.82 0.92 -16.10
N SER A 36 28.89 0.70 -15.18
CA SER A 36 27.46 0.91 -15.41
C SER A 36 27.07 2.36 -15.68
N THR A 37 27.92 3.33 -15.32
CA THR A 37 27.71 4.76 -15.63
C THR A 37 28.49 5.26 -16.86
N GLN A 38 29.15 4.37 -17.61
CA GLN A 38 29.93 4.75 -18.80
C GLN A 38 29.10 4.61 -20.08
N GLU A 39 28.79 5.75 -20.70
CA GLU A 39 27.99 5.84 -21.95
C GLU A 39 28.51 4.93 -23.06
N ARG A 40 29.83 4.90 -23.24
CA ARG A 40 30.49 4.07 -24.24
C ARG A 40 30.26 2.58 -24.05
N ASP A 41 30.22 2.10 -22.80
CA ASP A 41 30.01 0.68 -22.53
C ASP A 41 28.55 0.30 -22.87
N TRP A 42 27.56 1.16 -22.63
CA TRP A 42 26.17 0.91 -23.02
C TRP A 42 25.96 0.93 -24.52
N GLN A 43 26.56 1.90 -25.20
CA GLN A 43 26.62 1.98 -26.65
C GLN A 43 27.19 0.68 -27.24
N GLN A 44 28.29 0.17 -26.68
CA GLN A 44 28.92 -1.06 -27.13
C GLN A 44 27.97 -2.26 -27.00
N PHE A 45 27.25 -2.39 -25.88
CA PHE A 45 26.27 -3.46 -25.68
C PHE A 45 25.06 -3.34 -26.61
N LEU A 46 24.48 -2.14 -26.75
CA LEU A 46 23.37 -1.91 -27.66
C LEU A 46 23.75 -2.30 -29.10
N VAL A 47 24.88 -1.81 -29.59
CA VAL A 47 25.32 -2.08 -30.96
C VAL A 47 25.71 -3.54 -31.16
N TYR A 48 26.30 -4.20 -30.14
CA TYR A 48 26.56 -5.63 -30.19
C TYR A 48 25.28 -6.42 -30.49
N PHE A 49 24.15 -6.08 -29.85
CA PHE A 49 22.87 -6.76 -30.11
C PHE A 49 22.17 -6.33 -31.39
N LEU A 50 22.38 -5.09 -31.84
CA LEU A 50 21.83 -4.60 -33.10
C LEU A 50 22.60 -5.11 -34.33
N THR A 51 23.86 -5.53 -34.20
CA THR A 51 24.72 -5.88 -35.34
C THR A 51 24.56 -7.35 -35.73
N PRO A 52 23.88 -7.70 -36.84
CA PRO A 52 23.48 -9.08 -37.10
C PRO A 52 24.61 -10.11 -37.27
N ARG A 53 25.83 -9.62 -37.57
CA ARG A 53 27.02 -10.43 -37.78
C ARG A 53 27.82 -10.70 -36.51
N GLU A 54 27.46 -10.07 -35.41
CA GLU A 54 28.11 -10.28 -34.13
C GLU A 54 27.76 -11.65 -33.54
N ALA A 55 28.62 -12.15 -32.65
CA ALA A 55 28.51 -13.49 -32.11
C ALA A 55 27.45 -13.63 -30.99
N HIS A 56 26.28 -13.00 -31.16
CA HIS A 56 25.12 -13.17 -30.28
C HIS A 56 24.11 -14.20 -30.82
N GLY A 57 24.06 -14.46 -32.13
CA GLY A 57 23.18 -15.51 -32.68
C GLY A 57 21.69 -15.17 -32.70
N LEU A 58 21.35 -13.87 -32.75
CA LEU A 58 19.99 -13.35 -32.98
C LEU A 58 19.76 -12.99 -34.45
N ASP A 59 20.78 -13.17 -35.29
CA ASP A 59 20.83 -12.66 -36.66
C ASP A 59 20.28 -11.24 -36.72
N HIS A 60 19.28 -10.97 -37.55
CA HIS A 60 18.71 -9.64 -37.72
C HIS A 60 17.52 -9.38 -36.79
N ALA A 61 17.14 -10.31 -35.91
CA ALA A 61 15.84 -10.28 -35.24
C ALA A 61 15.68 -9.11 -34.26
N VAL A 62 16.72 -8.79 -33.48
CA VAL A 62 16.69 -7.64 -32.56
C VAL A 62 16.68 -6.33 -33.35
N LEU A 63 17.51 -6.23 -34.40
CA LEU A 63 17.54 -5.08 -35.30
C LEU A 63 16.18 -4.86 -35.98
N GLU A 64 15.56 -5.91 -36.49
CA GLU A 64 14.23 -5.89 -37.11
C GLU A 64 13.18 -5.37 -36.14
N HIS A 65 13.20 -5.88 -34.91
CA HIS A 65 12.23 -5.51 -33.88
C HIS A 65 12.36 -4.02 -33.51
N VAL A 66 13.59 -3.55 -33.25
CA VAL A 66 13.83 -2.15 -32.87
C VAL A 66 13.49 -1.19 -34.01
N LEU A 67 13.86 -1.50 -35.26
CA LEU A 67 13.54 -0.64 -36.40
C LEU A 67 12.04 -0.61 -36.72
N ALA A 68 11.35 -1.75 -36.58
CA ALA A 68 9.89 -1.80 -36.71
C ALA A 68 9.20 -0.95 -35.63
N ALA A 69 9.63 -1.07 -34.37
CA ALA A 69 9.09 -0.29 -33.26
C ALA A 69 9.36 1.22 -33.42
N LEU A 70 10.53 1.60 -33.95
CA LEU A 70 10.85 2.99 -34.26
C LEU A 70 10.02 3.55 -35.41
N ALA A 71 9.72 2.76 -36.44
CA ALA A 71 8.86 3.17 -37.56
C ALA A 71 7.40 3.41 -37.12
N ASP A 72 6.94 2.72 -36.09
CA ASP A 72 5.59 2.90 -35.53
C ASP A 72 5.50 4.08 -34.53
N ARG A 73 6.64 4.73 -34.21
CA ARG A 73 6.70 5.80 -33.18
C ARG A 73 6.27 7.15 -33.75
N GLU A 74 5.41 7.85 -33.00
CA GLU A 74 5.04 9.23 -33.33
C GLU A 74 6.26 10.17 -33.31
N GLY A 75 6.43 10.96 -34.38
CA GLY A 75 7.50 11.95 -34.50
C GLY A 75 8.71 11.53 -35.32
N LEU A 76 8.86 10.24 -35.64
CA LEU A 76 9.88 9.76 -36.58
C LEU A 76 9.22 9.38 -37.91
N GLU A 77 9.38 10.21 -38.94
CA GLU A 77 8.88 9.92 -40.30
C GLU A 77 9.80 8.90 -41.00
N TYR A 78 9.85 7.68 -40.48
CA TYR A 78 10.67 6.58 -40.98
C TYR A 78 9.78 5.39 -41.37
N SER A 79 10.07 4.77 -42.53
CA SER A 79 9.43 3.53 -42.94
C SER A 79 10.43 2.39 -42.98
N PHE A 80 10.18 1.34 -42.18
CA PHE A 80 11.03 0.16 -42.17
C PHE A 80 10.60 -0.88 -43.22
N SER A 81 11.53 -1.30 -44.08
CA SER A 81 11.35 -2.37 -45.05
C SER A 81 12.15 -3.62 -44.62
N ARG A 82 11.46 -4.70 -44.29
CA ARG A 82 12.11 -6.00 -43.94
C ARG A 82 12.97 -6.56 -45.08
N PHE A 83 12.74 -6.13 -46.32
CA PHE A 83 13.51 -6.60 -47.48
C PHE A 83 14.94 -6.03 -47.51
N GLU A 84 15.16 -4.86 -46.92
CA GLU A 84 16.46 -4.17 -46.88
C GLU A 84 17.31 -4.54 -45.66
N ILE A 85 16.79 -5.36 -44.74
CA ILE A 85 17.44 -5.61 -43.45
C ILE A 85 18.86 -6.19 -43.58
N ASN A 86 19.13 -6.94 -44.66
CA ASN A 86 20.45 -7.53 -44.93
C ASN A 86 21.48 -6.51 -45.44
N ASP A 87 21.01 -5.38 -45.94
CA ASP A 87 21.84 -4.33 -46.54
C ASP A 87 22.18 -3.22 -45.53
N ILE A 88 21.55 -3.25 -44.35
CA ILE A 88 21.82 -2.32 -43.25
C ILE A 88 23.24 -2.51 -42.72
N LYS A 89 23.97 -1.41 -42.67
CA LYS A 89 25.29 -1.30 -42.05
C LYS A 89 25.18 -0.55 -40.74
N ILE A 90 26.01 -0.92 -39.76
CA ILE A 90 26.05 -0.30 -38.44
C ILE A 90 27.50 0.03 -38.09
N ALA A 91 27.73 1.23 -37.58
CA ALA A 91 29.03 1.70 -37.12
C ALA A 91 28.89 2.50 -35.81
N GLN A 92 29.95 2.45 -34.99
CA GLN A 92 30.05 3.20 -33.74
C GLN A 92 31.09 4.30 -33.86
N GLU A 93 30.91 5.39 -33.11
CA GLU A 93 31.87 6.49 -32.99
C GLU A 93 32.36 6.99 -34.37
N VAL A 94 31.41 7.31 -35.25
CA VAL A 94 31.71 7.68 -36.64
C VAL A 94 32.28 9.08 -36.70
N SER A 95 33.47 9.25 -37.28
CA SER A 95 34.09 10.58 -37.37
C SER A 95 33.42 11.46 -38.43
N THR A 96 33.23 12.74 -38.11
CA THR A 96 32.81 13.80 -39.03
C THR A 96 33.70 15.03 -38.87
N SER A 97 33.50 16.05 -39.71
CA SER A 97 34.20 17.34 -39.58
C SER A 97 33.86 18.09 -38.28
N GLU A 98 32.71 17.81 -37.66
CA GLU A 98 32.16 18.58 -36.54
C GLU A 98 31.95 17.76 -35.26
N GLY A 99 32.35 16.48 -35.25
CA GLY A 99 32.33 15.64 -34.06
C GLY A 99 32.25 14.15 -34.38
N ILE A 100 31.70 13.38 -33.42
CA ILE A 100 31.69 11.92 -33.48
C ILE A 100 30.32 11.44 -32.99
N PRO A 101 29.32 11.21 -33.88
CA PRO A 101 28.09 10.53 -33.51
C PRO A 101 28.34 9.14 -32.91
N ASP A 102 27.50 8.77 -31.94
CA ASP A 102 27.67 7.53 -31.20
C ASP A 102 27.35 6.30 -32.06
N VAL A 103 26.21 6.27 -32.75
CA VAL A 103 25.85 5.13 -33.62
C VAL A 103 25.28 5.63 -34.95
N MET A 104 25.73 5.01 -36.04
CA MET A 104 25.18 5.21 -37.38
C MET A 104 24.63 3.88 -37.90
N LEU A 105 23.37 3.89 -38.34
CA LEU A 105 22.76 2.83 -39.14
C LEU A 105 22.46 3.38 -40.53
N TRP A 106 22.76 2.64 -41.59
CA TRP A 106 22.47 3.13 -42.93
C TRP A 106 22.32 2.03 -43.97
N VAL A 107 21.55 2.33 -45.00
CA VAL A 107 21.53 1.63 -46.28
C VAL A 107 22.10 2.59 -47.33
N PRO A 108 23.19 2.22 -48.02
CA PRO A 108 23.81 3.10 -49.01
C PRO A 108 22.80 3.60 -50.06
N GLU A 109 22.88 4.89 -50.41
CA GLU A 109 22.01 5.56 -51.39
C GLU A 109 20.50 5.65 -51.02
N GLU A 110 20.08 5.09 -49.87
CA GLU A 110 18.67 5.04 -49.47
C GLU A 110 18.35 5.86 -48.22
N TRP A 111 18.94 5.53 -47.08
CA TRP A 111 18.69 6.24 -45.81
C TRP A 111 19.82 6.06 -44.80
N PHE A 112 19.89 6.98 -43.84
CA PHE A 112 20.70 6.82 -42.63
C PHE A 112 19.92 7.22 -41.38
N MET A 113 20.33 6.65 -40.25
CA MET A 113 19.83 6.99 -38.92
C MET A 113 21.03 7.26 -38.00
N CYS A 114 21.14 8.50 -37.55
CA CYS A 114 22.20 8.98 -36.66
C CYS A 114 21.70 9.01 -35.22
N TRP A 115 22.35 8.26 -34.33
CA TRP A 115 21.97 8.18 -32.92
C TRP A 115 23.01 8.90 -32.07
N GLU A 116 22.53 9.76 -31.19
CA GLU A 116 23.31 10.35 -30.10
C GLU A 116 22.73 9.85 -28.78
N LEU A 117 23.59 9.28 -27.92
CA LEU A 117 23.23 8.59 -26.69
C LEU A 117 23.66 9.41 -25.48
N LYS A 118 22.83 9.42 -24.43
CA LYS A 118 23.18 9.98 -23.11
C LYS A 118 22.62 9.09 -22.00
N ILE A 119 23.37 8.93 -20.90
CA ILE A 119 22.92 8.18 -19.72
C ILE A 119 22.67 9.11 -18.52
N GLU A 120 23.55 10.08 -18.26
CA GLU A 120 23.44 10.96 -17.08
C GLU A 120 23.37 12.46 -17.42
N ALA A 121 23.98 12.88 -18.54
CA ALA A 121 24.09 14.29 -18.89
C ALA A 121 23.20 14.66 -20.08
N SER A 122 22.58 15.84 -20.05
CA SER A 122 21.97 16.44 -21.25
C SER A 122 23.03 16.79 -22.30
N GLU A 123 22.58 17.06 -23.53
CA GLU A 123 23.41 17.44 -24.67
C GLU A 123 24.50 18.47 -24.32
N GLY A 124 25.73 18.21 -24.77
CA GLY A 124 26.84 19.14 -24.66
C GLY A 124 27.21 19.77 -26.00
N GLN A 125 27.60 21.06 -25.99
CA GLN A 125 28.22 21.76 -27.12
C GLN A 125 27.45 21.71 -28.46
N ASP A 126 26.12 21.73 -28.42
CA ASP A 126 25.24 21.73 -29.61
C ASP A 126 25.56 20.57 -30.59
N GLN A 127 25.91 19.41 -30.04
CA GLN A 127 26.27 18.19 -30.78
C GLN A 127 25.21 17.80 -31.82
N THR A 128 23.94 17.81 -31.45
CA THR A 128 22.83 17.43 -32.34
C THR A 128 22.73 18.39 -33.53
N VAL A 129 22.86 19.70 -33.28
CA VAL A 129 22.86 20.74 -34.33
C VAL A 129 24.04 20.57 -35.27
N ARG A 130 25.23 20.27 -34.75
CA ARG A 130 26.41 20.01 -35.60
C ARG A 130 26.19 18.82 -36.52
N TYR A 131 25.65 17.72 -36.01
CA TYR A 131 25.45 16.51 -36.81
C TYR A 131 24.35 16.64 -37.87
N VAL A 132 23.33 17.47 -37.64
CA VAL A 132 22.38 17.82 -38.70
C VAL A 132 23.07 18.60 -39.82
N ASN A 133 24.01 19.50 -39.48
CA ASN A 133 24.63 20.43 -40.43
C ASN A 133 25.89 19.90 -41.15
N VAL A 134 26.46 18.76 -40.78
CA VAL A 134 27.60 18.20 -41.55
C VAL A 134 27.16 17.73 -42.94
N ASP A 135 28.01 17.91 -43.95
CA ASP A 135 27.76 17.46 -45.31
C ASP A 135 28.00 15.95 -45.50
N ALA A 136 28.87 15.35 -44.67
CA ALA A 136 29.26 13.95 -44.78
C ALA A 136 29.62 13.32 -43.42
N PHE A 137 29.55 11.99 -43.37
CA PHE A 137 30.05 11.16 -42.28
C PHE A 137 31.33 10.45 -42.74
N ASP A 138 32.46 11.15 -42.67
CA ASP A 138 33.76 10.73 -43.22
C ASP A 138 34.23 9.34 -42.73
N GLY A 139 33.90 8.97 -41.48
CA GLY A 139 34.28 7.69 -40.89
C GLY A 139 33.67 6.46 -41.57
N ILE A 140 32.63 6.64 -42.38
CA ILE A 140 31.93 5.57 -43.10
C ILE A 140 31.79 5.85 -44.61
N ASP A 141 32.43 6.91 -45.12
CA ASP A 141 32.37 7.32 -46.53
C ASP A 141 30.92 7.53 -47.02
N LEU A 142 30.12 8.26 -46.23
CA LEU A 142 28.72 8.59 -46.55
C LEU A 142 28.57 10.10 -46.76
N ASP A 143 28.25 10.51 -47.98
CA ASP A 143 27.89 11.88 -48.33
C ASP A 143 26.36 12.04 -48.24
N LYS A 144 25.88 13.03 -47.48
CA LYS A 144 24.42 13.23 -47.29
C LYS A 144 23.71 13.60 -48.59
N SER A 145 24.41 14.19 -49.56
CA SER A 145 23.84 14.56 -50.85
C SER A 145 23.52 13.36 -51.74
N GLU A 146 24.08 12.18 -51.43
CA GLU A 146 23.78 10.92 -52.10
C GLU A 146 22.54 10.22 -51.53
N ILE A 147 22.02 10.70 -50.40
CA ILE A 147 20.83 10.17 -49.72
C ILE A 147 19.65 11.14 -49.93
N PRO A 148 18.46 10.66 -50.33
CA PRO A 148 17.24 11.47 -50.37
C PRO A 148 17.01 12.23 -49.06
N SER A 149 16.51 13.47 -49.13
CA SER A 149 16.34 14.33 -47.95
C SER A 149 15.36 13.76 -46.92
N ASP A 150 14.41 12.93 -47.36
CA ASP A 150 13.46 12.21 -46.52
C ASP A 150 14.03 10.91 -45.92
N GLY A 151 15.24 10.50 -46.33
CA GLY A 151 15.98 9.37 -45.76
C GLY A 151 16.97 9.76 -44.66
N HIS A 152 16.89 10.99 -44.12
CA HIS A 152 17.77 11.49 -43.07
C HIS A 152 17.05 11.40 -41.73
N HIS A 153 17.47 10.48 -40.86
CA HIS A 153 16.81 10.25 -39.58
C HIS A 153 17.77 10.47 -38.41
N TYR A 154 17.27 11.05 -37.32
CA TYR A 154 18.09 11.38 -36.15
C TYR A 154 17.36 10.97 -34.86
N VAL A 155 18.07 10.23 -34.00
CA VAL A 155 17.55 9.70 -32.74
C VAL A 155 18.40 10.20 -31.59
N TYR A 156 17.76 10.78 -30.58
CA TYR A 156 18.40 11.22 -29.35
C TYR A 156 17.96 10.30 -28.21
N LEU A 157 18.84 9.36 -27.82
CA LEU A 157 18.53 8.32 -26.85
C LEU A 157 18.97 8.73 -25.45
N THR A 158 18.02 8.99 -24.56
CA THR A 158 18.29 9.55 -23.22
C THR A 158 17.45 8.90 -22.12
N PRO A 159 17.70 9.18 -20.83
CA PRO A 159 16.69 8.96 -19.81
C PRO A 159 15.41 9.78 -20.08
N ASP A 160 14.26 9.34 -19.56
CA ASP A 160 12.97 10.03 -19.74
C ASP A 160 12.97 11.48 -19.20
N GLU A 161 13.74 11.74 -18.13
CA GLU A 161 13.80 13.06 -17.48
C GLU A 161 14.85 14.01 -18.10
N ALA A 162 15.58 13.57 -19.13
CA ALA A 162 16.61 14.37 -19.75
C ALA A 162 16.04 15.54 -20.56
N SER A 163 16.84 16.59 -20.71
CA SER A 163 16.46 17.73 -21.55
C SER A 163 16.37 17.30 -23.02
N PRO A 164 15.42 17.87 -23.79
CA PRO A 164 15.28 17.55 -25.22
C PRO A 164 16.51 18.00 -26.02
N PRO A 165 16.71 17.45 -27.24
CA PRO A 165 17.83 17.85 -28.09
C PRO A 165 17.66 19.29 -28.58
N ALA A 166 18.77 19.96 -28.88
CA ALA A 166 18.79 21.33 -29.39
C ALA A 166 18.37 21.43 -30.86
N ALA A 167 18.58 20.37 -31.66
CA ALA A 167 18.13 20.29 -33.04
C ALA A 167 16.72 19.70 -33.13
N ASP A 168 15.83 20.38 -33.88
CA ASP A 168 14.44 19.95 -34.08
C ASP A 168 14.32 18.64 -34.88
N ASP A 169 15.33 18.28 -35.69
CA ASP A 169 15.37 17.05 -36.48
C ASP A 169 15.58 15.79 -35.64
N PHE A 170 16.09 15.91 -34.41
CA PHE A 170 16.32 14.78 -33.52
C PHE A 170 15.04 14.39 -32.77
N VAL A 171 14.64 13.13 -32.90
CA VAL A 171 13.53 12.56 -32.14
C VAL A 171 14.05 11.99 -30.83
N GLN A 172 13.50 12.46 -29.71
CA GLN A 172 13.85 11.94 -28.39
C GLN A 172 13.22 10.56 -28.16
N VAL A 173 14.07 9.59 -27.86
CA VAL A 173 13.70 8.22 -27.50
C VAL A 173 14.28 7.94 -26.13
N SER A 174 13.54 7.25 -25.27
CA SER A 174 14.06 6.93 -23.94
C SER A 174 14.70 5.55 -23.86
N TRP A 175 15.71 5.44 -23.02
CA TRP A 175 16.34 4.16 -22.70
C TRP A 175 15.36 3.16 -22.07
N GLU A 176 14.40 3.61 -21.25
CA GLU A 176 13.35 2.74 -20.70
C GLU A 176 12.44 2.20 -21.80
N TRP A 177 12.14 3.01 -22.82
CA TRP A 177 11.43 2.55 -24.00
C TRP A 177 12.24 1.47 -24.74
N ILE A 178 13.53 1.70 -25.00
CA ILE A 178 14.41 0.68 -25.61
C ILE A 178 14.44 -0.60 -24.78
N ALA A 179 14.60 -0.51 -23.46
CA ALA A 179 14.59 -1.65 -22.56
C ALA A 179 13.25 -2.42 -22.63
N SER A 180 12.14 -1.71 -22.75
CA SER A 180 10.80 -2.29 -22.90
C SER A 180 10.60 -3.01 -24.23
N GLU A 181 11.08 -2.46 -25.35
CA GLU A 181 11.04 -3.13 -26.65
C GLU A 181 11.93 -4.39 -26.64
N LEU A 182 13.16 -4.29 -26.12
CA LEU A 182 14.06 -5.46 -26.01
C LEU A 182 13.48 -6.54 -25.08
N GLN A 183 12.79 -6.15 -24.00
CA GLN A 183 12.07 -7.07 -23.12
C GLN A 183 10.90 -7.75 -23.85
N THR A 184 10.15 -6.99 -24.64
CA THR A 184 9.03 -7.50 -25.45
C THR A 184 9.54 -8.51 -26.47
N PHE A 185 10.62 -8.19 -27.20
CA PHE A 185 11.31 -9.12 -28.08
C PHE A 185 11.69 -10.43 -27.38
N LEU A 186 12.26 -10.36 -26.17
CA LEU A 186 12.62 -11.55 -25.39
C LEU A 186 11.40 -12.38 -24.97
N ALA A 187 10.28 -11.73 -24.61
CA ALA A 187 9.05 -12.39 -24.22
C ALA A 187 8.36 -13.09 -25.40
N GLU A 188 8.34 -12.45 -26.57
CA GLU A 188 7.76 -13.00 -27.80
C GLU A 188 8.61 -14.12 -28.40
N SER A 189 9.92 -14.11 -28.13
CA SER A 189 10.89 -15.06 -28.68
C SER A 189 11.20 -16.26 -27.75
N TYR A 190 10.29 -16.60 -26.83
CA TYR A 190 10.52 -17.64 -25.82
C TYR A 190 10.98 -18.97 -26.47
N ASP A 191 12.10 -19.51 -26.00
CA ASP A 191 12.80 -20.72 -26.51
C ASP A 191 13.33 -20.67 -27.97
N ALA A 192 13.30 -19.54 -28.66
CA ALA A 192 13.80 -19.42 -30.04
C ALA A 192 15.33 -19.27 -30.15
N TYR A 193 15.99 -18.78 -29.10
CA TYR A 193 17.41 -18.41 -29.11
C TYR A 193 18.22 -19.07 -27.99
N PRO A 194 19.57 -19.15 -28.12
CA PRO A 194 20.41 -19.74 -27.09
C PRO A 194 20.27 -19.04 -25.74
N ALA A 195 20.16 -19.83 -24.66
CA ALA A 195 20.00 -19.32 -23.30
C ALA A 195 21.09 -18.32 -22.87
N ARG A 196 22.33 -18.49 -23.36
CA ARG A 196 23.43 -17.54 -23.09
C ARG A 196 23.12 -16.16 -23.68
N THR A 197 22.67 -16.09 -24.92
CA THR A 197 22.34 -14.85 -25.60
C THR A 197 21.19 -14.14 -24.92
N THR A 198 20.12 -14.88 -24.61
CA THR A 198 18.96 -14.37 -23.87
C THR A 198 19.37 -13.81 -22.51
N ALA A 199 20.29 -14.48 -21.81
CA ALA A 199 20.81 -14.01 -20.53
C ALA A 199 21.66 -12.73 -20.67
N GLN A 200 22.50 -12.62 -21.71
CA GLN A 200 23.29 -11.41 -21.95
C GLN A 200 22.43 -10.20 -22.33
N LEU A 201 21.39 -10.41 -23.15
CA LEU A 201 20.46 -9.33 -23.52
C LEU A 201 19.64 -8.90 -22.30
N ARG A 202 19.21 -9.85 -21.47
CA ARG A 202 18.53 -9.56 -20.20
C ARG A 202 19.46 -8.80 -19.23
N ASP A 203 20.71 -9.21 -19.06
CA ASP A 203 21.70 -8.50 -18.23
C ASP A 203 21.90 -7.04 -18.66
N PHE A 204 21.82 -6.76 -19.98
CA PHE A 204 21.87 -5.39 -20.50
C PHE A 204 20.57 -4.61 -20.23
N ILE A 205 19.39 -5.22 -20.45
CA ILE A 205 18.09 -4.62 -20.10
C ILE A 205 18.04 -4.28 -18.60
N ASP A 206 18.50 -5.21 -17.76
CA ASP A 206 18.54 -5.07 -16.32
C ASP A 206 19.51 -3.95 -15.93
N THR A 207 20.64 -3.79 -16.64
CA THR A 207 21.55 -2.63 -16.43
C THR A 207 20.85 -1.31 -16.76
N ILE A 208 20.14 -1.25 -17.89
CA ILE A 208 19.39 -0.05 -18.28
C ILE A 208 18.38 0.32 -17.19
N ARG A 209 17.60 -0.66 -16.74
CA ARG A 209 16.57 -0.46 -15.72
C ARG A 209 17.14 -0.16 -14.35
N SER A 210 18.20 -0.84 -13.91
CA SER A 210 18.79 -0.62 -12.59
C SER A 210 19.44 0.75 -12.46
N GLU A 211 20.05 1.25 -13.54
CA GLU A 211 20.76 2.54 -13.54
C GLU A 211 19.82 3.71 -13.86
N LEU A 212 18.72 3.50 -14.61
CA LEU A 212 17.77 4.56 -14.96
C LEU A 212 16.47 4.55 -14.15
N THR A 213 16.09 3.42 -13.55
CA THR A 213 14.91 3.26 -12.71
C THR A 213 15.34 2.99 -11.26
N VAL A 214 14.90 3.84 -10.34
CA VAL A 214 15.21 3.69 -8.91
C VAL A 214 14.45 2.49 -8.28
N THR A 215 15.15 1.33 -8.15
CA THR A 215 15.21 0.34 -7.02
C THR A 215 14.40 -0.97 -6.95
N ASP A 216 15.06 -2.00 -6.35
CA ASP A 216 14.68 -3.30 -5.72
C ASP A 216 13.33 -3.43 -5.00
N TYR A 217 12.57 -2.35 -4.96
CA TYR A 217 11.24 -2.30 -4.36
C TYR A 217 10.22 -3.08 -5.17
N GLN A 218 10.37 -3.14 -6.51
CA GLN A 218 9.34 -3.67 -7.40
C GLN A 218 9.40 -5.19 -7.60
N GLU A 219 10.58 -5.83 -7.61
CA GLU A 219 10.69 -7.30 -7.69
C GLU A 219 10.18 -7.99 -6.41
N ASN A 220 10.46 -7.41 -5.23
CA ASN A 220 9.91 -7.87 -3.96
C ASN A 220 8.37 -7.82 -3.93
N GLN A 221 7.74 -6.84 -4.60
CA GLN A 221 6.29 -6.81 -4.71
C GLN A 221 5.77 -7.95 -5.59
N GLN A 222 6.49 -8.30 -6.67
CA GLN A 222 6.08 -9.39 -7.55
C GLN A 222 6.22 -10.76 -6.89
N GLU A 223 7.30 -11.02 -6.12
CA GLU A 223 7.44 -12.26 -5.35
C GLU A 223 6.44 -12.35 -4.18
N MET A 224 6.10 -11.23 -3.54
CA MET A 224 5.01 -11.18 -2.54
C MET A 224 3.66 -11.51 -3.17
N VAL A 225 3.40 -11.03 -4.39
CA VAL A 225 2.20 -11.38 -5.16
C VAL A 225 2.21 -12.87 -5.52
N GLU A 226 3.33 -13.44 -5.96
CA GLU A 226 3.44 -14.87 -6.26
C GLU A 226 3.26 -15.75 -5.02
N LEU A 227 3.86 -15.37 -3.88
CA LEU A 227 3.65 -16.08 -2.61
C LEU A 227 2.20 -15.98 -2.14
N TYR A 228 1.57 -14.81 -2.30
CA TYR A 228 0.15 -14.63 -2.01
C TYR A 228 -0.71 -15.54 -2.91
N VAL A 229 -0.49 -15.54 -4.22
CA VAL A 229 -1.24 -16.39 -5.17
C VAL A 229 -1.01 -17.88 -4.87
N LYS A 230 0.24 -18.30 -4.64
CA LYS A 230 0.59 -19.70 -4.33
C LYS A 230 -0.05 -20.19 -3.05
N ASN A 231 -0.20 -19.32 -2.05
CA ASN A 231 -0.76 -19.68 -0.74
C ASN A 231 -2.18 -19.13 -0.55
N TYR A 232 -2.83 -18.66 -1.62
CA TYR A 232 -4.12 -17.98 -1.55
C TYR A 232 -5.15 -18.79 -0.79
N ASP A 233 -5.29 -20.08 -1.10
CA ASP A 233 -6.24 -20.96 -0.44
C ASP A 233 -6.00 -21.06 1.07
N ILE A 234 -4.73 -21.10 1.51
CA ILE A 234 -4.39 -21.20 2.93
C ILE A 234 -4.67 -19.87 3.64
N ILE A 235 -4.31 -18.75 3.01
CA ILE A 235 -4.56 -17.41 3.53
C ILE A 235 -6.08 -17.19 3.65
N ALA A 236 -6.82 -17.51 2.60
CA ALA A 236 -8.29 -17.42 2.57
C ALA A 236 -8.95 -18.34 3.61
N ASP A 237 -8.46 -19.58 3.79
CA ASP A 237 -8.97 -20.49 4.82
C ASP A 237 -8.73 -19.94 6.24
N ILE A 238 -7.57 -19.33 6.49
CA ILE A 238 -7.23 -18.71 7.79
C ILE A 238 -8.07 -17.45 8.02
N GLU A 239 -8.19 -16.58 7.01
CA GLU A 239 -9.03 -15.39 7.05
C GLU A 239 -10.50 -15.76 7.29
N ALA A 240 -11.01 -16.78 6.59
CA ALA A 240 -12.36 -17.28 6.79
C ALA A 240 -12.55 -17.82 8.21
N ALA A 241 -11.65 -18.67 8.70
CA ALA A 241 -11.72 -19.19 10.07
C ALA A 241 -11.64 -18.07 11.13
N PHE A 242 -10.80 -17.06 10.90
CA PHE A 242 -10.70 -15.89 11.77
C PHE A 242 -11.99 -15.07 11.74
N ASN A 243 -12.54 -14.78 10.56
CA ASN A 243 -13.78 -14.03 10.39
C ASN A 243 -14.98 -14.77 11.00
N ASP A 244 -15.04 -16.10 10.88
CA ASP A 244 -16.04 -16.94 11.53
C ASP A 244 -15.92 -16.87 13.06
N ALA A 245 -14.70 -16.99 13.59
CA ALA A 245 -14.44 -16.87 15.03
C ALA A 245 -14.75 -15.46 15.55
N TRP A 246 -14.41 -14.42 14.79
CA TRP A 246 -14.72 -13.02 15.10
C TRP A 246 -16.24 -12.78 15.10
N SER A 247 -16.96 -13.29 14.09
CA SER A 247 -18.43 -13.20 14.03
C SER A 247 -19.09 -13.91 15.21
N ALA A 248 -18.59 -15.10 15.58
CA ALA A 248 -19.07 -15.82 16.76
C ALA A 248 -18.77 -15.07 18.07
N PHE A 249 -17.62 -14.38 18.13
CA PHE A 249 -17.27 -13.52 19.24
C PHE A 249 -18.20 -12.30 19.34
N GLU A 250 -18.50 -11.62 18.23
CA GLU A 250 -19.47 -10.51 18.19
C GLU A 250 -20.81 -10.89 18.80
N GLU A 251 -21.29 -12.09 18.52
CA GLU A 251 -22.58 -12.59 19.03
C GLU A 251 -22.56 -12.93 20.52
N THR A 252 -21.39 -13.10 21.15
CA THR A 252 -21.29 -13.66 22.52
C THR A 252 -20.38 -12.89 23.49
N TRP A 253 -19.69 -11.83 23.03
CA TRP A 253 -18.68 -11.15 23.84
C TRP A 253 -19.23 -10.60 25.16
N GLY A 254 -20.47 -10.09 25.19
CA GLY A 254 -21.09 -9.51 26.38
C GLY A 254 -21.36 -10.57 27.45
N THR A 255 -21.96 -11.70 27.05
CA THR A 255 -22.17 -12.86 27.92
C THR A 255 -20.84 -13.39 28.45
N ARG A 256 -19.82 -13.50 27.59
CA ARG A 256 -18.48 -13.98 27.99
C ARG A 256 -17.75 -12.98 28.90
N LEU A 257 -17.93 -11.68 28.68
CA LEU A 257 -17.38 -10.63 29.54
C LEU A 257 -17.99 -10.71 30.94
N ALA A 258 -19.31 -10.85 31.04
CA ALA A 258 -20.00 -11.03 32.31
C ALA A 258 -19.48 -12.26 33.07
N GLN A 259 -19.21 -13.37 32.38
CA GLN A 259 -18.60 -14.57 32.99
C GLN A 259 -17.13 -14.38 33.41
N THR A 260 -16.44 -13.38 32.86
CA THR A 260 -15.04 -13.07 33.16
C THR A 260 -14.91 -12.11 34.34
N LEU A 261 -15.92 -11.29 34.60
CA LEU A 261 -15.96 -10.32 35.69
C LEU A 261 -16.48 -10.99 36.97
N ASP A 262 -15.66 -11.03 38.03
CA ASP A 262 -16.08 -11.58 39.33
C ASP A 262 -17.27 -10.83 39.94
N ALA A 263 -17.43 -9.55 39.59
CA ALA A 263 -18.49 -8.67 40.09
C ALA A 263 -19.79 -8.71 39.26
N ALA A 264 -19.91 -9.63 38.30
CA ALA A 264 -21.00 -9.67 37.33
C ALA A 264 -21.87 -10.93 37.46
N GLU A 265 -23.18 -10.75 37.39
CA GLU A 265 -24.15 -11.85 37.31
C GLU A 265 -25.05 -11.64 36.08
N LEU A 266 -25.19 -12.68 35.24
CA LEU A 266 -26.16 -12.66 34.13
C LEU A 266 -27.58 -12.78 34.67
N VAL A 267 -28.48 -11.94 34.18
CA VAL A 267 -29.88 -11.91 34.60
C VAL A 267 -30.82 -11.98 33.41
N ASP A 268 -32.02 -12.53 33.61
CA ASP A 268 -33.09 -12.49 32.62
C ASP A 268 -33.89 -11.19 32.78
N ASP A 269 -33.91 -10.34 31.75
CA ASP A 269 -34.76 -9.14 31.71
C ASP A 269 -35.56 -9.09 30.40
N PRO A 270 -36.90 -9.16 30.45
CA PRO A 270 -37.74 -9.12 29.24
C PRO A 270 -37.69 -7.79 28.48
N ASP A 271 -37.18 -6.71 29.08
CA ASP A 271 -37.03 -5.40 28.43
C ASP A 271 -35.69 -5.28 27.67
N VAL A 272 -34.77 -6.23 27.86
CA VAL A 272 -33.52 -6.34 27.12
C VAL A 272 -33.71 -7.36 25.99
N PRO A 273 -33.42 -7.02 24.72
CA PRO A 273 -33.49 -7.95 23.62
C PRO A 273 -32.66 -9.21 23.88
N ASP A 274 -33.16 -10.39 23.52
CA ASP A 274 -32.49 -11.69 23.71
C ASP A 274 -31.08 -11.77 23.11
N GLU A 275 -30.79 -10.92 22.12
CA GLU A 275 -29.48 -10.79 21.48
C GLU A 275 -28.44 -10.06 22.35
N TYR A 276 -28.86 -9.31 23.38
CA TYR A 276 -27.99 -8.57 24.30
C TYR A 276 -27.85 -9.33 25.62
N ALA A 277 -26.76 -9.07 26.35
CA ALA A 277 -26.60 -9.61 27.69
C ALA A 277 -27.09 -8.57 28.72
N ALA A 278 -28.07 -8.95 29.53
CA ALA A 278 -28.43 -8.22 30.74
C ALA A 278 -27.57 -8.72 31.92
N VAL A 279 -26.92 -7.77 32.61
CA VAL A 279 -25.88 -8.06 33.59
C VAL A 279 -26.10 -7.22 34.83
N GLU A 280 -26.24 -7.84 35.99
CA GLU A 280 -26.10 -7.15 37.28
C GLU A 280 -24.62 -7.00 37.60
N LEU A 281 -24.15 -5.76 37.77
CA LEU A 281 -22.78 -5.44 38.15
C LEU A 281 -22.76 -4.88 39.57
N GLU A 282 -21.93 -5.46 40.44
CA GLU A 282 -21.64 -4.97 41.78
C GLU A 282 -20.43 -4.02 41.75
N MET A 283 -20.64 -2.74 42.04
CA MET A 283 -19.58 -1.73 42.10
C MET A 283 -18.98 -1.66 43.50
N ASN A 284 -17.70 -1.24 43.61
CA ASN A 284 -17.04 -0.99 44.89
C ASN A 284 -17.85 0.06 45.67
N GLY A 285 -18.48 -0.34 46.77
CA GLY A 285 -19.51 0.45 47.46
C GLY A 285 -20.82 -0.29 47.72
N ASP A 286 -20.89 -1.59 47.38
CA ASP A 286 -22.04 -2.49 47.55
C ASP A 286 -23.28 -2.06 46.74
N GLU A 287 -23.12 -1.17 45.76
CA GLU A 287 -24.18 -0.78 44.83
C GLU A 287 -24.23 -1.79 43.68
N ARG A 288 -25.37 -2.47 43.56
CA ARG A 288 -25.67 -3.35 42.42
C ARG A 288 -26.55 -2.61 41.42
N ARG A 289 -26.15 -2.65 40.15
CA ARG A 289 -26.83 -1.95 39.07
C ARG A 289 -26.94 -2.86 37.85
N GLN A 290 -28.07 -2.74 37.17
CA GLN A 290 -28.30 -3.47 35.93
C GLN A 290 -27.68 -2.75 34.72
N TRP A 291 -26.87 -3.49 33.97
CA TRP A 291 -26.21 -3.09 32.75
C TRP A 291 -26.68 -3.92 31.55
N THR A 292 -26.67 -3.30 30.38
CA THR A 292 -26.88 -3.94 29.10
C THR A 292 -25.58 -3.95 28.32
N PHE A 293 -25.11 -5.15 27.95
CA PHE A 293 -24.01 -5.32 27.01
C PHE A 293 -24.60 -5.68 25.64
N ARG A 294 -24.54 -4.69 24.74
CA ARG A 294 -25.11 -4.75 23.40
C ARG A 294 -24.23 -5.56 22.46
N GLN A 295 -24.25 -6.88 22.62
CA GLN A 295 -23.60 -7.82 21.71
C GLN A 295 -24.43 -8.06 20.44
N GLY A 296 -23.87 -8.81 19.48
CA GLY A 296 -24.44 -9.02 18.15
C GLY A 296 -23.68 -8.26 17.06
N LYS A 297 -24.14 -8.43 15.81
CA LYS A 297 -23.50 -7.89 14.59
C LYS A 297 -23.64 -6.37 14.51
N SER A 298 -22.81 -5.68 15.26
CA SER A 298 -22.73 -4.22 15.29
C SER A 298 -21.34 -3.79 15.75
N ASP A 299 -20.67 -2.98 14.92
CA ASP A 299 -19.47 -2.23 15.32
C ASP A 299 -19.67 -1.33 16.56
N TRP A 300 -20.90 -1.11 17.01
CA TRP A 300 -21.21 -0.32 18.19
C TRP A 300 -21.52 -1.24 19.39
N SER A 301 -20.45 -1.80 19.98
CA SER A 301 -20.50 -2.72 21.13
C SER A 301 -20.63 -1.94 22.44
N TRP A 302 -21.86 -1.52 22.75
CA TRP A 302 -22.16 -0.66 23.89
C TRP A 302 -22.29 -1.43 25.19
N MET A 303 -21.89 -0.78 26.29
CA MET A 303 -22.07 -1.23 27.67
C MET A 303 -22.61 -0.03 28.45
N PHE A 304 -23.84 -0.13 28.95
CA PHE A 304 -24.49 0.98 29.62
C PHE A 304 -25.47 0.49 30.68
N PRO A 305 -25.65 1.23 31.79
CA PRO A 305 -26.71 0.96 32.72
C PRO A 305 -28.07 1.37 32.12
N ARG A 306 -29.14 0.74 32.60
CA ARG A 306 -30.51 0.91 32.04
C ARG A 306 -30.96 2.38 31.96
N GLU A 307 -30.51 3.22 32.87
CA GLU A 307 -30.95 4.63 32.97
C GLU A 307 -30.24 5.56 31.98
N TRP A 308 -29.11 5.15 31.39
CA TRP A 308 -28.32 6.01 30.49
C TRP A 308 -28.81 6.02 29.05
N TRP A 309 -29.77 5.16 28.72
CA TRP A 309 -30.41 5.12 27.41
C TRP A 309 -31.91 5.35 27.58
N TRP A 310 -32.34 6.57 27.27
CA TRP A 310 -33.69 7.05 27.55
C TRP A 310 -34.37 7.56 26.29
N LYS A 311 -35.65 7.20 26.11
CA LYS A 311 -36.50 7.73 25.05
C LYS A 311 -37.16 9.00 25.57
N LEU A 312 -36.78 10.15 25.00
CA LEU A 312 -37.09 11.47 25.59
C LEU A 312 -38.57 11.84 25.52
N ASP A 313 -39.24 11.51 24.41
CA ASP A 313 -40.65 11.79 24.16
C ASP A 313 -41.63 10.79 24.80
N GLU A 314 -41.15 9.60 25.16
CA GLU A 314 -41.95 8.55 25.81
C GLU A 314 -41.63 8.39 27.30
N ASP A 315 -40.64 9.15 27.80
CA ASP A 315 -40.14 9.13 29.18
C ASP A 315 -39.93 7.72 29.75
N ARG A 316 -39.14 6.91 29.03
CA ARG A 316 -38.86 5.53 29.43
C ARG A 316 -37.48 5.05 28.99
N PRO A 317 -36.89 4.06 29.69
CA PRO A 317 -35.63 3.46 29.26
C PRO A 317 -35.82 2.68 27.95
N VAL A 318 -34.75 2.63 27.16
CA VAL A 318 -34.69 1.88 25.89
C VAL A 318 -33.34 1.22 25.72
N SER A 319 -33.32 0.09 25.03
CA SER A 319 -32.11 -0.65 24.66
C SER A 319 -31.69 -0.43 23.19
N ASN A 320 -32.39 0.45 22.47
CA ASN A 320 -32.18 0.72 21.05
C ASN A 320 -31.94 2.20 20.75
N ALA A 321 -31.62 2.52 19.49
CA ALA A 321 -31.21 3.85 19.04
C ALA A 321 -32.37 4.72 18.52
N ILE A 322 -33.64 4.40 18.81
CA ILE A 322 -34.80 5.13 18.28
C ILE A 322 -34.84 6.55 18.84
N LYS A 323 -34.89 7.55 17.97
CA LYS A 323 -34.81 8.98 18.30
C LYS A 323 -36.19 9.62 18.50
N PRO A 324 -36.30 10.77 19.21
CA PRO A 324 -35.26 11.38 20.05
C PRO A 324 -34.93 10.52 21.27
N ASN A 325 -33.65 10.41 21.63
CA ASN A 325 -33.16 9.67 22.80
C ASN A 325 -32.00 10.39 23.48
N ALA A 326 -31.76 10.12 24.75
CA ALA A 326 -30.52 10.45 25.43
C ALA A 326 -29.72 9.17 25.61
N ARG A 327 -28.46 9.15 25.16
CA ARG A 327 -27.62 7.94 25.17
C ARG A 327 -26.18 8.25 25.52
N VAL A 328 -25.77 7.77 26.68
CA VAL A 328 -24.38 7.74 27.14
C VAL A 328 -24.00 6.30 27.47
N GLY A 329 -22.73 5.94 27.38
CA GLY A 329 -22.26 4.61 27.73
C GLY A 329 -20.82 4.36 27.37
N PHE A 330 -20.30 3.25 27.87
CA PHE A 330 -19.03 2.70 27.45
C PHE A 330 -19.22 1.98 26.11
N LEU A 331 -18.19 1.94 25.27
CA LEU A 331 -18.18 1.11 24.07
C LEU A 331 -16.77 0.76 23.63
N HIS A 332 -16.64 -0.39 22.98
CA HIS A 332 -15.53 -0.68 22.09
C HIS A 332 -16.05 -0.85 20.65
N ARG A 333 -15.14 -0.85 19.68
CA ARG A 333 -15.46 -0.89 18.26
C ARG A 333 -14.88 -2.14 17.62
N LEU A 334 -15.67 -3.20 17.50
CA LEU A 334 -15.19 -4.50 17.02
C LEU A 334 -14.74 -4.44 15.55
N GLU A 335 -15.45 -3.75 14.67
CA GLU A 335 -15.06 -3.66 13.25
C GLU A 335 -14.05 -2.53 13.05
N ARG A 336 -14.33 -1.32 13.56
CA ARG A 336 -13.49 -0.14 13.30
C ARG A 336 -12.09 -0.25 13.91
N ASN A 337 -11.96 -0.92 15.05
CA ASN A 337 -10.67 -1.07 15.75
C ASN A 337 -10.17 -2.52 15.69
N GLN A 338 -10.64 -3.32 14.72
CA GLN A 338 -10.19 -4.71 14.55
C GLN A 338 -8.69 -4.77 14.26
N GLU A 339 -8.19 -3.87 13.39
CA GLU A 339 -6.76 -3.82 13.07
C GLU A 339 -5.92 -3.47 14.30
N ASP A 340 -6.30 -2.44 15.08
CA ASP A 340 -5.63 -2.08 16.33
C ASP A 340 -5.54 -3.27 17.29
N ALA A 341 -6.63 -4.05 17.39
CA ALA A 341 -6.70 -5.20 18.29
C ALA A 341 -5.83 -6.38 17.81
N VAL A 342 -5.84 -6.70 16.52
CA VAL A 342 -5.15 -7.88 15.96
C VAL A 342 -3.67 -7.60 15.72
N ARG A 343 -3.36 -6.46 15.10
CA ARG A 343 -2.01 -6.09 14.68
C ARG A 343 -1.20 -5.48 15.81
N ASP A 344 -1.78 -4.49 16.49
CA ASP A 344 -1.09 -3.72 17.52
C ASP A 344 -1.41 -4.21 18.93
N HIS A 345 -2.18 -5.29 19.05
CA HIS A 345 -2.60 -5.88 20.33
C HIS A 345 -3.16 -4.84 21.29
N THR A 346 -4.00 -3.93 20.79
CA THR A 346 -4.52 -2.79 21.55
C THR A 346 -6.05 -2.76 21.50
N LEU A 347 -6.67 -2.86 22.67
CA LEU A 347 -8.09 -2.60 22.87
C LEU A 347 -8.30 -1.11 23.16
N ILE A 348 -9.23 -0.49 22.45
CA ILE A 348 -9.66 0.89 22.72
C ILE A 348 -11.10 0.88 23.20
N VAL A 349 -11.34 1.46 24.38
CA VAL A 349 -12.66 1.65 24.98
C VAL A 349 -12.94 3.16 25.09
N TYR A 350 -14.17 3.56 24.79
CA TYR A 350 -14.60 4.94 24.90
C TYR A 350 -15.75 5.06 25.91
N VAL A 351 -15.86 6.22 26.55
CA VAL A 351 -17.16 6.71 27.05
C VAL A 351 -17.71 7.65 25.99
N ARG A 352 -18.92 7.38 25.51
CA ARG A 352 -19.51 8.11 24.40
C ARG A 352 -20.85 8.74 24.76
N ASN A 353 -20.98 10.01 24.44
CA ASN A 353 -22.22 10.75 24.28
C ASN A 353 -22.67 10.63 22.81
N ALA A 354 -23.78 9.92 22.56
CA ALA A 354 -24.24 9.65 21.20
C ALA A 354 -25.21 10.74 20.69
N PRO A 355 -25.21 11.03 19.37
CA PRO A 355 -26.22 11.90 18.78
C PRO A 355 -27.64 11.40 19.07
N SER A 356 -28.37 12.24 19.80
CA SER A 356 -29.69 12.02 20.40
C SER A 356 -30.86 12.18 19.43
N GLY A 357 -30.67 12.94 18.35
CA GLY A 357 -31.80 13.52 17.59
C GLY A 357 -32.53 14.64 18.33
N HIS A 358 -31.94 15.10 19.44
CA HIS A 358 -32.39 16.23 20.25
C HIS A 358 -31.15 17.08 20.59
N GLU A 359 -30.92 18.15 19.84
CA GLU A 359 -29.65 18.89 19.87
C GLU A 359 -29.29 19.39 21.28
N ASP A 360 -30.29 19.70 22.10
CA ASP A 360 -30.10 20.20 23.46
C ASP A 360 -29.41 19.17 24.37
N PHE A 361 -29.84 17.89 24.37
CA PHE A 361 -29.15 16.87 25.17
C PHE A 361 -27.70 16.64 24.70
N TYR A 362 -27.50 16.49 23.38
CA TYR A 362 -26.19 16.12 22.85
C TYR A 362 -25.14 17.20 23.10
N ASN A 363 -25.49 18.48 22.89
CA ASN A 363 -24.60 19.59 23.18
C ASN A 363 -24.51 19.86 24.68
N GLY A 364 -25.63 19.87 25.38
CA GLY A 364 -25.71 20.14 26.81
C GLY A 364 -24.90 19.17 27.67
N PHE A 365 -24.96 17.87 27.38
CA PHE A 365 -24.13 16.88 28.07
C PHE A 365 -22.65 17.08 27.75
N ALA A 366 -22.30 17.34 26.48
CA ALA A 366 -20.91 17.55 26.09
C ALA A 366 -20.29 18.80 26.75
N ASP A 367 -21.05 19.89 26.83
CA ASP A 367 -20.61 21.14 27.44
C ASP A 367 -20.45 20.94 28.96
N ARG A 368 -21.41 20.30 29.65
CA ARG A 368 -21.29 19.97 31.08
C ARG A 368 -20.14 19.02 31.37
N PHE A 369 -19.87 18.04 30.50
CA PHE A 369 -18.71 17.17 30.63
C PHE A 369 -17.40 17.96 30.51
N ALA A 370 -17.33 18.91 29.57
CA ALA A 370 -16.17 19.78 29.40
C ALA A 370 -15.95 20.71 30.61
N GLU A 371 -17.02 21.24 31.21
CA GLU A 371 -16.95 22.05 32.42
C GLU A 371 -16.51 21.24 33.65
N ALA A 372 -16.94 19.98 33.75
CA ALA A 372 -16.55 19.04 34.80
C ALA A 372 -15.18 18.39 34.57
N ARG A 373 -14.39 18.84 33.58
CA ARG A 373 -13.12 18.19 33.18
C ARG A 373 -12.18 17.90 34.34
N ASN A 374 -11.94 18.86 35.24
CA ASN A 374 -11.01 18.68 36.36
C ASN A 374 -11.49 17.62 37.37
N GLU A 375 -12.81 17.54 37.58
CA GLU A 375 -13.43 16.52 38.43
C GLU A 375 -13.26 15.15 37.79
N ILE A 376 -13.54 15.03 36.49
CA ILE A 376 -13.44 13.78 35.73
C ILE A 376 -11.98 13.31 35.62
N GLU A 377 -11.03 14.22 35.38
CA GLU A 377 -9.60 13.89 35.36
C GLU A 377 -9.12 13.36 36.72
N ALA A 378 -9.72 13.82 37.82
CA ALA A 378 -9.42 13.31 39.16
C ALA A 378 -9.98 11.89 39.37
N THR A 379 -11.19 11.59 38.89
CA THR A 379 -11.80 10.24 39.05
C THR A 379 -11.11 9.18 38.19
N ILE A 380 -10.53 9.55 37.05
CA ILE A 380 -9.80 8.60 36.18
C ILE A 380 -8.29 8.55 36.47
N ALA A 381 -7.81 9.30 37.46
CA ALA A 381 -6.39 9.32 37.82
C ALA A 381 -5.91 7.92 38.23
N GLY A 382 -4.88 7.41 37.55
CA GLY A 382 -4.34 6.06 37.80
C GLY A 382 -5.02 4.94 37.00
N THR A 383 -6.03 5.25 36.19
CA THR A 383 -6.60 4.36 35.17
C THR A 383 -5.93 4.60 33.81
N ASN A 384 -6.24 3.77 32.82
CA ASN A 384 -5.81 4.02 31.43
C ASN A 384 -6.74 4.99 30.66
N PHE A 385 -7.80 5.53 31.28
CA PHE A 385 -8.68 6.48 30.63
C PHE A 385 -8.10 7.90 30.59
N THR A 386 -8.40 8.61 29.51
CA THR A 386 -8.04 10.01 29.30
C THR A 386 -9.22 10.80 28.71
N VAL A 387 -9.33 12.08 29.07
CA VAL A 387 -10.32 13.00 28.48
C VAL A 387 -9.87 13.42 27.08
N THR A 388 -10.73 13.24 26.07
CA THR A 388 -10.32 13.46 24.66
C THR A 388 -10.52 14.88 24.16
N GLY A 389 -11.41 15.66 24.81
CA GLY A 389 -11.88 16.96 24.29
C GLY A 389 -12.91 16.88 23.16
N ASN A 390 -13.34 15.68 22.74
CA ASN A 390 -14.38 15.49 21.74
C ASN A 390 -15.77 15.42 22.36
N LYS A 391 -16.77 16.02 21.69
CA LYS A 391 -18.17 15.99 22.14
C LYS A 391 -18.79 14.59 22.14
N SER A 392 -18.40 13.73 21.19
CA SER A 392 -18.96 12.38 21.10
C SER A 392 -18.22 11.39 22.00
N ASN A 393 -16.93 11.18 21.78
CA ASN A 393 -16.13 10.22 22.57
C ASN A 393 -15.42 10.97 23.70
N VAL A 394 -16.13 11.24 24.79
CA VAL A 394 -15.66 12.13 25.85
C VAL A 394 -14.47 11.57 26.62
N LEU A 395 -14.42 10.25 26.82
CA LEU A 395 -13.25 9.53 27.34
C LEU A 395 -12.74 8.49 26.34
N ARG A 396 -11.44 8.17 26.44
CA ARG A 396 -10.77 7.10 25.71
C ARG A 396 -9.77 6.38 26.61
N GLY A 397 -9.88 5.07 26.70
CA GLY A 397 -8.94 4.17 27.36
C GLY A 397 -8.27 3.25 26.36
N GLU A 398 -6.99 2.96 26.57
CA GLU A 398 -6.19 2.01 25.79
C GLU A 398 -5.70 0.88 26.69
N TYR A 399 -5.83 -0.35 26.22
CA TYR A 399 -5.49 -1.55 26.99
C TYR A 399 -4.75 -2.54 26.10
N GLY A 400 -3.58 -2.99 26.53
CA GLY A 400 -2.83 -4.02 25.80
C GLY A 400 -3.51 -5.39 25.92
N ILE A 401 -3.74 -6.04 24.79
CA ILE A 401 -4.24 -7.41 24.65
C ILE A 401 -3.06 -8.36 24.76
N LYS A 402 -2.83 -8.90 25.94
CA LYS A 402 -1.73 -9.83 26.20
C LYS A 402 -2.16 -11.25 25.85
N THR A 403 -1.73 -11.77 24.71
CA THR A 403 -2.06 -13.14 24.27
C THR A 403 -1.30 -14.20 25.07
N ASP A 404 -0.13 -13.86 25.62
CA ASP A 404 0.65 -14.75 26.50
C ASP A 404 -0.13 -15.08 27.77
N GLY A 405 -0.38 -16.37 27.99
CA GLY A 405 -1.06 -16.87 29.20
C GLY A 405 -2.58 -17.04 29.07
N HIS A 406 -3.16 -16.77 27.90
CA HIS A 406 -4.56 -17.05 27.57
C HIS A 406 -4.67 -18.19 26.57
N GLY A 407 -5.82 -18.89 26.53
CA GLY A 407 -6.04 -20.02 25.63
C GLY A 407 -6.18 -19.60 24.17
N ASP A 408 -6.74 -18.41 23.92
CA ASP A 408 -6.85 -17.80 22.61
C ASP A 408 -6.85 -16.25 22.66
N PHE A 409 -6.85 -15.63 21.48
CA PHE A 409 -6.88 -14.18 21.32
C PHE A 409 -8.14 -13.53 21.93
N PHE A 410 -9.30 -14.18 21.83
CA PHE A 410 -10.56 -13.62 22.31
C PHE A 410 -10.66 -13.67 23.83
N GLU A 411 -10.08 -14.67 24.48
CA GLU A 411 -9.89 -14.70 25.93
C GLU A 411 -8.98 -13.55 26.41
N ALA A 412 -7.88 -13.30 25.70
CA ALA A 412 -7.01 -12.17 25.98
C ALA A 412 -7.71 -10.81 25.76
N TYR A 413 -8.52 -10.70 24.69
CA TYR A 413 -9.35 -9.53 24.41
C TYR A 413 -10.34 -9.28 25.55
N LEU A 414 -11.04 -10.32 26.01
CA LEU A 414 -11.99 -10.24 27.12
C LEU A 414 -11.30 -9.87 28.42
N ALA A 415 -10.10 -10.36 28.69
CA ALA A 415 -9.33 -9.97 29.87
C ALA A 415 -8.96 -8.47 29.83
N ALA A 416 -8.56 -7.95 28.67
CA ALA A 416 -8.31 -6.52 28.50
C ALA A 416 -9.59 -5.69 28.68
N LEU A 417 -10.72 -6.16 28.14
CA LEU A 417 -12.02 -5.50 28.29
C LEU A 417 -12.54 -5.54 29.72
N ALA A 418 -12.39 -6.66 30.42
CA ALA A 418 -12.72 -6.82 31.83
C ALA A 418 -11.92 -5.82 32.69
N ARG A 419 -10.63 -5.63 32.39
CA ARG A 419 -9.82 -4.61 33.04
C ARG A 419 -10.33 -3.19 32.77
N ALA A 420 -10.74 -2.89 31.55
CA ALA A 420 -11.32 -1.58 31.22
C ALA A 420 -12.63 -1.30 31.98
N ILE A 421 -13.48 -2.31 32.11
CA ILE A 421 -14.72 -2.22 32.89
C ILE A 421 -14.45 -2.18 34.39
N ASP A 422 -13.43 -2.87 34.89
CA ASP A 422 -13.02 -2.74 36.28
C ASP A 422 -12.56 -1.30 36.59
N GLU A 423 -11.60 -0.77 35.82
CA GLU A 423 -11.06 0.59 36.04
C GLU A 423 -12.09 1.70 35.79
N GLY A 424 -13.02 1.51 34.84
CA GLY A 424 -14.00 2.52 34.46
C GLY A 424 -15.35 2.43 35.18
N VAL A 425 -15.69 1.28 35.75
CA VAL A 425 -17.02 1.01 36.32
C VAL A 425 -16.91 0.39 37.71
N VAL A 426 -16.43 -0.85 37.82
CA VAL A 426 -16.51 -1.63 39.07
C VAL A 426 -15.71 -0.95 40.18
N SER A 427 -14.47 -0.60 39.88
CA SER A 427 -13.55 0.03 40.83
C SER A 427 -13.64 1.56 40.85
N ASN A 428 -14.55 2.16 40.09
CA ASN A 428 -14.67 3.61 39.95
C ASN A 428 -16.11 4.13 40.07
N PRO A 429 -16.76 3.93 41.23
CA PRO A 429 -18.10 4.44 41.49
C PRO A 429 -18.18 5.98 41.40
N GLU A 430 -17.07 6.68 41.67
CA GLU A 430 -17.01 8.14 41.59
C GLU A 430 -17.20 8.63 40.15
N LEU A 431 -16.53 8.00 39.16
CA LEU A 431 -16.75 8.32 37.75
C LEU A 431 -18.21 8.07 37.32
N ILE A 432 -18.77 6.93 37.72
CA ILE A 432 -20.17 6.58 37.40
C ILE A 432 -21.13 7.61 37.99
N GLY A 433 -20.95 7.97 39.27
CA GLY A 433 -21.76 8.99 39.94
C GLY A 433 -21.64 10.38 39.30
N THR A 434 -20.44 10.78 38.86
CA THR A 434 -20.26 12.02 38.10
C THR A 434 -21.02 11.96 36.78
N ILE A 435 -20.91 10.87 36.01
CA ILE A 435 -21.65 10.73 34.74
C ILE A 435 -23.17 10.74 34.97
N ASP A 436 -23.68 10.03 35.99
CA ASP A 436 -25.11 10.03 36.37
C ASP A 436 -25.61 11.43 36.65
N ARG A 437 -24.86 12.21 37.45
CA ARG A 437 -25.21 13.59 37.78
C ARG A 437 -25.27 14.46 36.52
N LEU A 438 -24.24 14.43 35.68
CA LEU A 438 -24.20 15.23 34.45
C LEU A 438 -25.33 14.84 33.49
N TYR A 439 -25.60 13.54 33.34
CA TYR A 439 -26.68 13.00 32.52
C TYR A 439 -28.04 13.53 32.99
N LYS A 440 -28.34 13.35 34.28
CA LYS A 440 -29.62 13.74 34.87
C LYS A 440 -29.85 15.24 34.81
N THR A 441 -28.83 16.05 35.15
CA THR A 441 -28.91 17.52 35.04
C THR A 441 -29.19 17.95 33.60
N THR A 442 -28.59 17.28 32.61
CA THR A 442 -28.85 17.60 31.19
C THR A 442 -30.30 17.30 30.81
N ILE A 443 -30.86 16.17 31.25
CA ILE A 443 -32.28 15.86 31.00
C ILE A 443 -33.19 16.90 31.67
N ASP A 444 -32.95 17.20 32.95
CA ASP A 444 -33.81 18.06 33.75
C ASP A 444 -33.78 19.54 33.29
N GLU A 445 -32.64 20.03 32.79
CA GLU A 445 -32.47 21.45 32.45
C GLU A 445 -32.60 21.75 30.94
N ASP A 446 -32.17 20.84 30.07
CA ASP A 446 -32.07 21.11 28.64
C ASP A 446 -33.13 20.39 27.80
N VAL A 447 -33.76 19.34 28.35
CA VAL A 447 -34.77 18.54 27.62
C VAL A 447 -36.19 18.75 28.17
N ALA A 448 -36.35 19.00 29.47
CA ALA A 448 -37.65 19.04 30.15
C ALA A 448 -38.52 20.30 29.89
N VAL A 449 -38.49 20.86 28.67
CA VAL A 449 -39.31 22.03 28.27
C VAL A 449 -40.61 21.64 27.60
#